data_AF-A0A4R8BB78-F1
#
_entry.id   AF-A0A4R8BB78-F1
#
_cell.length_a   1.000
_cell.length_b   1.000
_cell.length_c   1.000
_cell.angle_alpha   90.00
_cell.angle_beta   90.00
_cell.angle_gamma   90.00
#
_symmetry.space_group_name_H-M   'P 1'
#
loop_
_entity.id
_entity.type
_entity.pdbx_description
1 polymer ?
#
loop_
_entity_poly.entity_id
_entity_poly.type
_entity_poly.pdbx_seq_one_letter_code
_entity_poly.pdbx_strand_id
1 'polypeptide(L)' 'MRNLAIGQTVAHNPVKGFRIHLLVFVLIIPIIWTIWFLTDTTYPWPAWQTGAWAIGLLFHYLGVFVFKNKK' A
#
# COMPACT_ATOMS: atom_id res chain seq x y z
N MET A 1 34.82 -11.38 25.25
CA MET A 1 34.24 -10.93 23.97
C MET A 1 32.88 -10.30 24.27
N ARG A 2 32.86 -9.00 24.57
CA ARG A 2 31.64 -8.18 24.75
C ARG A 2 31.61 -7.21 23.58
N ASN A 3 30.41 -6.93 23.05
CA ASN A 3 30.10 -5.98 21.96
C ASN A 3 30.12 -6.56 20.54
N LEU A 4 29.02 -7.09 20.00
CA LEU A 4 28.72 -7.13 18.55
C LEU A 4 27.22 -7.34 18.25
N ALA A 5 26.32 -6.59 18.89
CA ALA A 5 24.94 -6.50 18.43
C ALA A 5 24.38 -5.11 18.75
N ILE A 6 24.93 -4.09 18.09
CA ILE A 6 24.19 -2.83 17.90
C ILE A 6 23.05 -3.20 16.95
N GLY A 7 21.93 -3.63 17.51
CA GLY A 7 20.70 -3.85 16.76
C GLY A 7 20.35 -2.54 16.07
N GLN A 8 20.47 -2.51 14.75
CA GLN A 8 19.99 -1.40 13.93
C GLN A 8 18.46 -1.35 14.09
N THR A 9 17.97 -0.61 15.07
CA THR A 9 16.54 -0.33 15.21
C THR A 9 16.20 0.72 14.15
N VAL A 10 15.98 0.26 12.92
CA VAL A 10 15.46 1.14 11.87
C VAL A 10 14.14 1.68 12.38
N ALA A 11 14.07 2.98 12.66
CA ALA A 11 12.88 3.60 13.20
C ALA A 11 11.71 3.31 12.24
N HIS A 12 10.77 2.46 12.67
CA HIS A 12 9.60 2.12 11.88
C HIS A 12 8.68 3.34 11.82
N ASN A 13 8.62 4.00 10.65
CA ASN A 13 7.74 5.14 10.42
C ASN A 13 6.48 4.66 9.67
N PRO A 14 5.36 4.41 10.38
CA PRO A 14 4.14 3.89 9.76
C PRO A 14 3.53 4.86 8.75
N VAL A 15 3.71 6.18 8.95
CA VAL A 15 3.24 7.21 8.01
C VAL A 15 4.02 7.14 6.70
N LYS A 16 5.35 6.93 6.75
CA LYS A 16 6.16 6.71 5.56
C LYS A 16 5.73 5.43 4.83
N GLY A 17 5.45 4.36 5.59
CA GLY A 17 4.92 3.11 5.04
C GLY A 17 3.62 3.32 4.27
N PHE A 18 2.65 4.03 4.86
CA PHE A 18 1.39 4.36 4.21
C PHE A 18 1.58 5.20 2.93
N ARG A 19 2.41 6.25 2.98
CA ARG A 19 2.67 7.13 1.82
C ARG A 19 3.22 6.35 0.62
N ILE A 20 4.10 5.37 0.85
CA ILE A 20 4.63 4.52 -0.22
C ILE A 20 3.51 3.68 -0.84
N HIS A 21 2.65 3.04 -0.03
CA HIS A 21 1.55 2.24 -0.55
C HIS A 21 0.53 3.09 -1.31
N LEU A 22 0.22 4.29 -0.82
CA LEU A 22 -0.63 5.25 -1.51
C LEU A 22 -0.03 5.66 -2.86
N LEU A 23 1.27 5.96 -2.90
CA LEU A 23 1.96 6.34 -4.14
C LEU A 23 1.91 5.21 -5.17
N VAL A 24 2.24 3.97 -4.76
CA VAL A 24 2.17 2.81 -5.63
C VAL A 24 0.74 2.60 -6.14
N PHE A 25 -0.27 2.72 -5.27
CA PHE A 25 -1.67 2.61 -5.66
C PHE A 25 -2.03 3.65 -6.74
N VAL A 26 -1.70 4.92 -6.51
CA VAL A 26 -2.03 6.01 -7.44
C VAL A 26 -1.30 5.88 -8.78
N LEU A 27 -0.07 5.38 -8.81
CA LEU A 27 0.69 5.24 -10.05
C LEU A 27 0.32 3.98 -10.83
N ILE A 28 0.12 2.86 -10.15
CA ILE A 28 -0.05 1.55 -10.80
C ILE A 28 -1.50 1.34 -11.27
N ILE A 29 -2.50 1.82 -10.53
CA ILE A 29 -3.91 1.65 -10.92
C ILE A 29 -4.18 2.24 -12.33
N PRO A 30 -3.82 3.50 -12.65
CA PRO A 30 -4.02 4.06 -13.99
C PRO A 30 -3.29 3.30 -15.09
N ILE A 31 -2.08 2.83 -14.83
CA ILE A 31 -1.30 2.04 -15.81
C ILE A 31 -2.06 0.76 -16.16
N ILE A 32 -2.59 0.06 -15.15
CA ILE A 32 -3.31 -1.19 -15.34
C ILE A 32 -4.64 -0.97 -16.09
N TRP A 33 -5.37 0.09 -15.74
CA TRP A 33 -6.58 0.47 -16.48
C TRP A 33 -6.27 0.87 -17.93
N THR A 34 -5.12 1.52 -18.17
CA THR A 34 -4.65 1.85 -19.52
C THR A 34 -4.33 0.58 -20.31
N ILE A 35 -3.63 -0.39 -19.71
CA ILE A 35 -3.35 -1.68 -20.37
C ILE A 35 -4.64 -2.39 -20.76
N TRP A 36 -5.61 -2.45 -19.84
CA TRP A 36 -6.91 -3.05 -20.14
C TRP A 36 -7.63 -2.32 -21.27
N PHE A 37 -7.65 -0.99 -21.25
CA PHE A 37 -8.28 -0.18 -22.28
C PHE A 37 -7.64 -0.37 -23.67
N LEU A 38 -6.33 -0.62 -23.72
CA LEU A 38 -5.57 -0.79 -24.96
C LEU A 38 -5.51 -2.24 -25.47
N THR A 39 -5.91 -3.23 -24.68
CA THR A 39 -5.78 -4.65 -25.04
C THR A 39 -7.13 -5.33 -25.28
N ASP A 40 -7.96 -5.46 -24.24
CA ASP A 40 -9.28 -6.07 -24.33
C ASP A 40 -10.21 -5.52 -23.25
N THR A 41 -11.30 -4.89 -23.68
CA THR A 41 -12.30 -4.28 -22.80
C THR A 41 -13.51 -5.17 -22.53
N THR A 42 -13.52 -6.42 -23.01
CA THR A 42 -14.66 -7.34 -22.89
C THR A 42 -14.93 -7.72 -21.43
N TYR A 43 -13.88 -7.84 -20.61
CA TYR A 43 -13.99 -8.15 -19.19
C TYR A 43 -13.18 -7.15 -18.35
N PRO A 44 -13.81 -6.34 -17.47
CA PRO A 44 -13.16 -5.30 -16.67
C PRO A 44 -12.39 -5.88 -15.48
N TRP A 45 -11.44 -6.77 -15.74
CA TRP A 45 -10.62 -7.40 -14.70
C TRP A 45 -9.86 -6.42 -13.78
N PRO A 46 -9.43 -5.21 -14.20
CA PRO A 46 -8.79 -4.26 -13.30
C PRO A 46 -9.67 -3.82 -12.13
N ALA A 47 -11.00 -3.92 -12.27
CA ALA A 47 -11.93 -3.50 -11.22
C ALA A 47 -11.76 -4.34 -9.94
N TRP A 48 -11.63 -5.66 -10.07
CA TRP A 48 -11.44 -6.57 -8.93
C TRP A 48 -10.12 -6.29 -8.21
N GLN A 49 -9.04 -6.09 -8.97
CA GLN A 49 -7.74 -5.75 -8.42
C GLN A 49 -7.76 -4.38 -7.73
N THR A 50 -8.35 -3.37 -8.37
CA THR A 50 -8.48 -2.02 -7.82
C THR A 50 -9.26 -2.05 -6.50
N GLY A 51 -10.38 -2.78 -6.46
CA GLY A 51 -11.20 -2.93 -5.26
C GLY A 51 -10.46 -3.59 -4.11
N ALA A 52 -9.82 -4.74 -4.36
CA ALA A 52 -9.07 -5.46 -3.32
C ALA A 52 -7.90 -4.61 -2.77
N TRP A 53 -7.16 -3.92 -3.64
CA TRP A 53 -6.08 -3.03 -3.23
C TRP A 53 -6.58 -1.79 -2.47
N ALA A 54 -7.71 -1.22 -2.89
CA ALA A 54 -8.32 -0.07 -2.21
C ALA A 54 -8.74 -0.45 -0.78
N ILE A 55 -9.27 -1.65 -0.58
CA ILE A 55 -9.59 -2.18 0.76
C ILE A 55 -8.31 -2.29 1.59
N GLY A 56 -7.23 -2.86 1.05
CA GLY A 56 -5.95 -2.94 1.74
C GLY A 56 -5.39 -1.57 2.13
N LEU A 57 -5.48 -0.59 1.23
CA LEU A 57 -5.06 0.79 1.46
C LEU A 57 -5.92 1.47 2.54
N LEU A 58 -7.24 1.23 2.54
CA LEU A 58 -8.17 1.71 3.55
C LEU A 58 -7.78 1.17 4.94
N PHE A 59 -7.58 -0.13 5.08
CA PHE A 59 -7.20 -0.71 6.37
C PHE A 59 -5.79 -0.28 6.81
N HIS A 60 -4.86 -0.04 5.88
CA HIS A 60 -3.57 0.56 6.20
C HIS A 60 -3.74 2.00 6.73
N TYR A 61 -4.58 2.82 6.09
CA TYR A 61 -4.93 4.15 6.58
C TYR A 61 -5.51 4.09 7.99
N LEU A 62 -6.50 3.20 8.21
CA LEU A 62 -7.13 3.04 9.51
C LEU A 62 -6.10 2.63 10.58
N GLY A 63 -5.22 1.68 10.29
CA GLY A 63 -4.16 1.24 11.20
C GLY A 63 -3.18 2.36 11.58
N VAL A 64 -2.81 3.22 10.61
CA VAL A 64 -1.82 4.28 10.83
C VAL A 64 -2.40 5.53 11.50
N PHE A 65 -3.61 5.93 11.12
CA PHE A 65 -4.17 7.24 11.50
C PHE A 65 -5.38 7.16 12.43
N VAL A 66 -6.15 6.07 12.42
CA VAL A 66 -7.41 5.98 13.19
C VAL A 66 -7.23 5.12 14.44
N PHE A 67 -6.63 3.94 14.30
CA PHE A 67 -6.51 2.97 15.39
C PHE A 67 -5.30 3.21 16.30
N LYS A 68 -4.47 4.21 16.00
CA LYS A 68 -3.22 4.50 16.72
C LYS A 68 -3.42 4.85 18.22
N ASN A 69 -4.66 5.00 18.69
CA ASN A 69 -4.98 5.35 20.08
C ASN A 69 -6.05 4.43 20.70
N LYS A 70 -5.81 3.12 20.77
CA LYS A 70 -6.50 2.27 21.75
C LYS A 70 -5.47 1.61 22.66
N LYS A 71 -5.26 2.24 23.82
CA LYS A 71 -4.80 1.53 25.02
C LYS A 71 -5.86 0.51 25.42
#